data_AF-A0A6N8HSP8-F1
#
_entry.id   AF-A0A6N8HSP8-F1
#
_cell.length_a   1.000
_cell.length_b   1.000
_cell.length_c   1.000
_cell.angle_alpha   90.00
_cell.angle_beta   90.00
_cell.angle_gamma   90.00
#
_symmetry.space_group_name_H-M   'P 1'
#
loop_
_entity.id
_entity.type
_entity.pdbx_description
1 polymer ?
#
loop_
_entity_poly.entity_id
_entity_poly.type
_entity_poly.pdbx_seq_one_letter_code
_entity_poly.pdbx_strand_id
1 'polypeptide(L)' 'MAYKILREAADYVSLEGIGTHTLRKTFGYHFYKQYKDPALLQEIFNHSSEDITLRYIGVNQDIMDKAIKDFKI' A
#
# COMPACT_ATOMS: atom_id res chain seq x y z
N MET A 1 15.65 -11.12 -13.08
CA MET A 1 14.90 -11.12 -11.80
C MET A 1 13.94 -9.94 -11.80
N ALA A 2 12.68 -10.14 -11.38
CA ALA A 2 11.65 -9.09 -11.42
C ALA A 2 12.07 -7.79 -10.71
N TYR A 3 12.77 -7.90 -9.58
CA TYR A 3 13.34 -6.75 -8.87
C TYR A 3 14.23 -5.86 -9.76
N LYS A 4 15.11 -6.45 -10.59
CA LYS A 4 16.02 -5.69 -11.46
C LYS A 4 15.25 -4.89 -12.51
N ILE A 5 14.25 -5.52 -13.14
CA ILE A 5 13.38 -4.86 -14.13
C ILE A 5 12.64 -3.69 -13.49
N LEU A 6 12.06 -3.90 -12.31
CA LEU A 6 11.37 -2.85 -11.57
C LEU A 6 12.32 -1.73 -11.14
N ARG A 7 13.56 -2.05 -10.78
CA ARG A 7 14.56 -1.06 -10.39
C ARG A 7 14.99 -0.20 -11.58
N GLU A 8 15.27 -0.82 -12.73
CA GLU A 8 15.59 -0.10 -13.98
C GLU A 8 14.43 0.82 -14.41
N ALA A 9 13.19 0.33 -14.33
CA ALA A 9 12.02 1.15 -14.64
C ALA A 9 11.86 2.32 -13.66
N ALA A 10 12.11 2.10 -12.36
CA ALA A 10 12.05 3.13 -11.34
C ALA A 10 13.12 4.21 -11.55
N ASP A 11 14.36 3.81 -11.83
CA ASP A 11 15.47 4.72 -12.10
C ASP A 11 15.20 5.57 -13.36
N TYR A 12 14.60 4.97 -14.40
CA TYR A 12 14.19 5.68 -15.62
C TYR A 12 13.20 6.82 -15.36
N VAL A 13 12.29 6.63 -14.40
CA VAL A 13 11.31 7.67 -14.00
C VAL A 13 11.71 8.44 -12.74
N SER A 14 12.97 8.32 -12.30
CA SER A 14 13.50 8.98 -11.09
C SER A 14 12.68 8.69 -9.82
N LEU A 15 12.20 7.45 -9.68
CA LEU A 15 11.56 6.97 -8.47
C LEU A 15 12.51 6.07 -7.68
N GLU A 16 12.49 6.25 -6.35
CA GLU A 16 13.22 5.40 -5.41
C GLU A 16 12.28 4.46 -4.66
N GLY A 17 12.83 3.47 -3.95
CA GLY A 17 12.05 2.59 -3.08
C GLY A 17 11.10 1.63 -3.80
N ILE A 18 11.23 1.47 -5.11
CA ILE A 18 10.41 0.51 -5.89
C ILE A 18 10.99 -0.89 -5.74
N GLY A 19 10.16 -1.81 -5.26
CA GLY A 19 10.46 -3.23 -5.12
C GLY A 19 9.33 -4.11 -5.66
N THR A 20 9.50 -5.42 -5.53
CA THR A 20 8.58 -6.42 -6.09
C THR A 20 7.16 -6.34 -5.54
N HIS A 21 7.00 -5.82 -4.32
CA HIS A 21 5.70 -5.64 -3.68
C HIS A 21 5.08 -4.26 -3.89
N THR A 22 5.85 -3.27 -4.38
CA THR A 22 5.38 -1.87 -4.44
C THR A 22 4.12 -1.75 -5.27
N LEU A 23 4.09 -2.35 -6.47
CA LEU A 23 2.91 -2.32 -7.35
C LEU A 23 1.66 -2.94 -6.70
N ARG A 24 1.81 -4.07 -6.00
CA ARG A 24 0.70 -4.72 -5.30
C ARG A 24 0.17 -3.84 -4.17
N LYS A 25 1.06 -3.23 -3.38
CA LYS A 25 0.69 -2.28 -2.32
C LYS A 25 -0.03 -1.05 -2.89
N THR A 26 0.52 -0.47 -3.96
CA THR A 26 -0.08 0.70 -4.65
C THR A 26 -1.48 0.38 -5.16
N PHE A 27 -1.68 -0.76 -5.83
CA PHE A 27 -2.99 -1.21 -6.25
C PHE A 27 -3.96 -1.30 -5.06
N GLY A 28 -3.58 -2.00 -3.99
CA GLY A 28 -4.45 -2.19 -2.83
C GLY A 28 -4.79 -0.88 -2.12
N TYR A 29 -3.83 0.04 -2.01
CA TYR A 29 -4.04 1.37 -1.44
C TYR A 29 -5.09 2.18 -2.22
N HIS A 30 -4.96 2.24 -3.56
CA HIS A 30 -5.90 2.97 -4.39
C HIS A 30 -7.28 2.30 -4.45
N PHE A 31 -7.31 0.97 -4.53
CA PHE A 31 -8.56 0.20 -4.46
C PHE A 31 -9.30 0.49 -3.13
N TYR A 32 -8.60 0.43 -2.00
CA TYR A 32 -9.21 0.74 -0.70
C TYR A 32 -9.70 2.20 -0.65
N LYS A 33 -8.96 3.16 -1.22
CA LYS A 33 -9.39 4.56 -1.29
C LYS A 33 -10.68 4.73 -2.09
N GLN A 34 -10.87 3.98 -3.16
CA GLN A 34 -12.04 4.06 -4.03
C GLN A 34 -13.26 3.33 -3.46
N TYR A 35 -13.08 2.10 -2.98
CA TYR A 35 -14.19 1.23 -2.61
C TYR A 35 -14.42 1.10 -1.10
N LYS A 36 -13.40 1.39 -0.28
CA LYS A 36 -13.46 1.26 1.18
C LYS A 36 -13.85 -0.12 1.68
N ASP A 37 -13.53 -1.17 0.91
CA ASP A 37 -13.84 -2.56 1.19
C ASP A 37 -12.55 -3.37 1.49
N PRO A 38 -12.19 -3.55 2.77
CA PRO A 38 -11.00 -4.32 3.15
C PRO A 38 -11.19 -5.83 3.02
N ALA A 39 -12.43 -6.35 3.12
CA ALA A 39 -12.73 -7.77 2.99
C ALA A 39 -12.47 -8.24 1.56
N LEU A 40 -12.93 -7.47 0.57
CA LEU A 40 -12.67 -7.77 -0.84
C LEU A 40 -11.16 -7.73 -1.16
N LEU A 41 -10.43 -6.76 -0.59
CA LEU A 41 -8.99 -6.71 -0.76
C LEU A 41 -8.26 -7.87 -0.07
N GLN A 42 -8.73 -8.31 1.09
CA GLN A 42 -8.19 -9.49 1.77
C GLN A 42 -8.28 -10.72 0.86
N GLU A 43 -9.43 -10.95 0.23
CA GLU A 43 -9.64 -12.05 -0.72
C GLU A 43 -8.73 -11.91 -1.96
N ILE A 44 -8.69 -10.72 -2.57
CA ILE A 44 -7.78 -10.44 -3.71
C ILE A 44 -6.32 -10.69 -3.33
N PHE A 45 -5.95 -10.35 -2.10
CA PHE A 45 -4.58 -10.51 -1.63
C PHE A 45 -4.25 -11.86 -1.01
N ASN A 46 -5.26 -12.70 -0.77
CA ASN A 46 -5.13 -13.96 -0.05
C ASN A 46 -4.40 -13.76 1.30
N HIS A 47 -4.79 -12.72 2.04
CA HIS A 47 -4.29 -12.48 3.39
C HIS A 47 -5.21 -13.13 4.42
N SER A 48 -4.67 -13.49 5.58
CA SER A 48 -5.43 -14.15 6.64
C SER A 48 -6.33 -13.22 7.46
N SER A 49 -6.21 -11.90 7.30
CA SER A 49 -7.09 -10.92 7.92
C SER A 49 -7.08 -9.57 7.20
N GLU A 50 -8.13 -8.78 7.43
CA GLU A 50 -8.26 -7.41 6.95
C GLU A 50 -7.17 -6.51 7.54
N ASP A 51 -6.81 -6.69 8.82
CA ASP A 51 -5.75 -5.91 9.47
C ASP A 51 -4.39 -6.08 8.76
N ILE A 52 -4.05 -7.33 8.38
CA ILE A 52 -2.84 -7.60 7.60
C ILE A 52 -2.89 -6.84 6.27
N THR A 53 -4.06 -6.82 5.62
CA THR A 53 -4.27 -6.10 4.37
C THR A 53 -4.11 -4.60 4.53
N LEU A 54 -4.77 -3.99 5.51
CA LEU A 54 -4.72 -2.55 5.77
C LEU A 54 -3.31 -2.08 6.18
N ARG A 55 -2.60 -2.88 6.98
CA ARG A 55 -1.18 -2.65 7.30
C ARG A 55 -0.30 -2.80 6.06
N TYR A 56 -0.50 -3.86 5.26
CA TYR A 56 0.31 -4.13 4.07
C TYR A 56 0.28 -2.98 3.06
N ILE A 57 -0.89 -2.36 2.87
CA ILE A 57 -1.11 -1.24 1.95
C ILE A 57 -0.83 0.15 2.58
N GLY A 58 -0.49 0.23 3.87
CA GLY A 58 -0.14 1.49 4.54
C GLY A 58 -1.30 2.36 5.02
N VAL A 59 -2.56 1.92 4.85
CA VAL A 59 -3.74 2.71 5.26
C VAL A 59 -3.77 2.97 6.77
N ASN A 60 -3.41 1.97 7.58
CA ASN A 60 -3.38 2.14 9.04
C ASN A 60 -2.40 3.24 9.45
N GLN A 61 -1.22 3.32 8.80
CA GLN A 61 -0.23 4.34 9.09
C GLN A 61 -0.75 5.73 8.71
N ASP A 62 -1.30 5.88 7.50
CA ASP A 62 -1.88 7.15 7.03
C ASP A 62 -2.97 7.68 7.98
N ILE A 63 -3.83 6.80 8.50
CA ILE A 63 -4.89 7.17 9.44
C ILE A 63 -4.29 7.65 10.77
N MET A 64 -3.32 6.92 11.32
CA MET A 64 -2.64 7.29 12.57
C MET A 64 -1.92 8.63 12.42
N ASP A 65 -1.16 8.81 11.35
CA ASP A 65 -0.40 10.05 11.08
C ASP A 65 -1.34 11.24 10.97
N LYS A 66 -2.48 11.07 10.29
CA LYS A 66 -3.51 12.11 10.20
C LYS A 66 -4.10 12.43 11.58
N ALA A 67 -4.48 11.42 12.35
CA ALA A 67 -5.06 11.61 13.68
C ALA A 67 -4.10 12.36 14.63
N ILE A 68 -2.81 11.99 14.60
CA ILE A 68 -1.75 12.66 15.39
C ILE A 68 -1.57 14.11 14.94
N LYS A 69 -1.55 14.37 13.62
CA LYS A 69 -1.41 15.71 13.07
C LYS A 69 -2.57 16.63 13.44
N ASP A 70 -3.78 16.10 13.47
CA ASP A 70 -5.01 16.87 13.74
C ASP A 70 -5.23 17.10 15.25
N PHE A 71 -4.58 16.31 16.12
CA PHE A 71 -4.68 16.44 17.57
C PHE A 71 -4.00 17.74 18.07
N LYS A 72 -4.78 18.61 18.71
CA LYS A 72 -4.31 19.85 19.37
C LYS A 72 -4.93 19.96 20.76
N ILE A 73 -4.11 20.28 21.75
CA ILE A 73 -4.48 20.60 23.13
C ILE A 73 -3.92 21.96 23.52
#